data_AF-A0A822GRD3-F1
#
_entry.id   AF-A0A822GRD3-F1
#
_cell.length_a   1.000
_cell.length_b   1.000
_cell.length_c   1.000
_cell.angle_alpha   90.00
_cell.angle_beta   90.00
_cell.angle_gamma   90.00
#
_symmetry.space_group_name_H-M   'P 1'
#
loop_
_entity.id
_entity.type
_entity.pdbx_description
1 polymer ?
#
loop_
_entity_poly.entity_id
_entity_poly.type
_entity_poly.pdbx_seq_one_letter_code
_entity_poly.pdbx_strand_id
1 'polypeptide(L)'
;MKPYLCEKDYFGPLWKLYFDPLTIESVNCTDQKAAKDAIGRKSFSCSKPISITWTDHRQDLYRDGNVNPRQRVDPLVHIALQACATKEQLLELLSLIQLNMADATYVYKAWLKLYTEIKKLPFFDSKINDVMFNHLKDIDASQPKLLMDFIYDIFDLWIDLSEDIAESVSGHIVEIVRKILANNTRSSEDLALLEQLFDKICMNTPSHNPK
;
A
#
# COMPACT_ATOMS: atom_id res chain seq x y z
N MET A 1 -33.06 -9.57 -1.71
CA MET A 1 -31.94 -8.84 -1.06
C MET A 1 -31.36 -7.90 -2.10
N LYS A 2 -31.45 -6.58 -1.89
CA LYS A 2 -30.72 -5.62 -2.73
C LYS A 2 -29.24 -5.73 -2.36
N PRO A 3 -28.31 -5.85 -3.32
CA PRO A 3 -26.90 -5.77 -2.98
C PRO A 3 -26.66 -4.35 -2.45
N TYR A 4 -25.99 -4.24 -1.30
CA TYR A 4 -25.47 -2.99 -0.75
C TYR A 4 -24.31 -2.49 -1.63
N LEU A 5 -24.57 -2.25 -2.92
CA LEU A 5 -23.70 -1.45 -3.76
C LEU A 5 -23.95 0.00 -3.35
N CYS A 6 -23.23 0.42 -2.31
CA CYS A 6 -23.15 1.82 -1.90
C CYS A 6 -22.82 2.69 -3.11
N GLU A 7 -23.56 3.80 -3.25
CA GLU A 7 -23.47 4.74 -4.35
C GLU A 7 -22.03 5.15 -4.65
N LYS A 8 -21.69 5.22 -5.95
CA LYS A 8 -20.35 5.56 -6.48
C LYS A 8 -19.71 6.79 -5.83
N ASP A 9 -20.52 7.72 -5.35
CA ASP A 9 -20.07 9.00 -4.79
C ASP A 9 -19.53 8.89 -3.35
N TYR A 10 -19.73 7.76 -2.67
CA TYR A 10 -19.18 7.53 -1.33
C TYR A 10 -17.72 7.07 -1.33
N PHE A 11 -17.19 6.54 -2.44
CA PHE A 11 -15.83 5.97 -2.45
C PHE A 11 -14.72 6.99 -2.73
N GLY A 12 -15.04 8.15 -3.31
CA GLY A 12 -14.05 9.21 -3.57
C GLY A 12 -13.27 9.67 -2.32
N PRO A 13 -13.92 9.87 -1.15
CA PRO A 13 -13.25 10.26 0.09
C PRO A 13 -12.71 9.08 0.94
N LEU A 14 -13.14 7.86 0.67
CA LEU A 14 -12.81 6.66 1.47
C LEU A 14 -11.31 6.28 1.37
N TRP A 15 -10.63 6.71 0.31
CA TRP A 15 -9.21 6.41 0.05
C TRP A 15 -8.22 7.39 0.68
N LYS A 16 -8.60 8.67 0.87
CA LYS A 16 -7.78 9.63 1.66
C LYS A 16 -7.57 9.14 3.10
N LEU A 17 -8.54 8.38 3.59
CA LEU A 17 -8.59 7.79 4.93
C LEU A 17 -7.86 6.44 5.04
N TYR A 18 -7.42 5.86 3.92
CA TYR A 18 -6.82 4.53 3.84
C TYR A 18 -5.30 4.56 4.07
N PHE A 19 -4.64 5.68 3.78
CA PHE A 19 -3.18 5.74 3.68
C PHE A 19 -2.49 6.79 4.54
N ASP A 20 -3.23 7.73 5.13
CA ASP A 20 -2.69 8.53 6.22
C ASP A 20 -2.71 7.69 7.50
N PRO A 21 -1.54 7.43 8.13
CA PRO A 21 -1.53 6.91 9.49
C PRO A 21 -2.31 7.89 10.34
N LEU A 22 -3.33 7.40 11.05
CA LEU A 22 -4.12 8.23 11.92
C LEU A 22 -3.16 9.01 12.82
N THR A 23 -3.32 10.32 12.79
CA THR A 23 -2.62 11.17 13.74
C THR A 23 -3.51 11.36 14.95
N ILE A 24 -2.87 11.63 16.06
CA ILE A 24 -3.55 11.91 17.32
C ILE A 24 -4.28 13.25 17.17
N GLU A 25 -5.61 13.24 17.21
CA GLU A 25 -6.46 14.44 17.19
C GLU A 25 -6.50 15.07 18.58
N SER A 26 -6.64 14.25 19.62
CA SER A 26 -6.55 14.70 21.02
C SER A 26 -6.07 13.58 21.94
N VAL A 27 -5.46 13.99 23.05
CA VAL A 27 -5.07 13.09 24.14
C VAL A 27 -5.80 13.53 25.40
N ASN A 28 -6.50 12.60 26.03
CA ASN A 28 -7.05 12.78 27.35
C ASN A 28 -6.08 12.15 28.38
N CYS A 29 -5.27 13.00 29.00
CA CYS A 29 -4.37 12.63 30.08
C CYS A 29 -4.17 13.79 31.06
N THR A 30 -3.63 13.49 32.25
CA THR A 30 -3.38 14.50 33.29
C THR A 30 -2.20 15.45 32.99
N ASP A 31 -1.36 15.12 32.00
CA ASP A 31 -0.19 15.92 31.60
C ASP A 31 -0.48 16.72 30.32
N GLN A 32 -0.87 17.98 30.49
CA GLN A 32 -1.24 18.85 29.38
C GLN A 32 -0.10 19.14 28.39
N LYS A 33 1.17 19.04 28.82
CA LYS A 33 2.32 19.29 27.95
C LYS A 33 2.55 18.09 27.04
N ALA A 34 2.58 16.90 27.63
CA ALA A 34 2.64 15.64 26.90
C ALA A 34 1.46 15.48 25.92
N ALA A 35 0.26 15.91 26.31
CA ALA A 35 -0.92 15.89 25.45
C ALA A 35 -0.77 16.78 24.20
N LYS A 36 -0.22 18.00 24.35
CA LYS A 36 0.02 18.89 23.20
C LYS A 36 1.09 18.36 22.26
N ASP A 37 2.17 17.78 22.81
CA ASP A 37 3.26 17.24 22.01
C ASP A 37 2.85 16.01 21.18
N ALA A 38 1.83 15.28 21.64
CA ALA A 38 1.31 14.09 20.97
C ALA A 38 0.40 14.41 19.77
N ILE A 39 -0.32 15.54 19.78
CA ILE A 39 -1.26 15.91 18.70
C ILE A 39 -0.52 16.00 17.37
N GLY A 40 -1.11 15.43 16.32
CA GLY A 40 -0.51 15.36 14.98
C GLY A 40 0.55 14.26 14.82
N ARG A 41 0.94 13.54 15.89
CA ARG A 41 1.87 12.40 15.79
C ARG A 41 1.14 11.11 15.45
N LYS A 42 1.89 10.18 14.86
CA LYS A 42 1.45 8.82 14.48
C LYS A 42 1.73 7.81 15.60
N SER A 43 2.76 8.06 16.39
CA SER A 43 3.13 7.29 17.58
C SER A 43 3.54 8.23 18.70
N PHE A 44 3.39 7.75 19.92
CA PHE A 44 3.66 8.52 21.11
C PHE A 44 3.96 7.57 22.28
N SER A 45 4.87 7.92 23.17
CA SER A 45 5.15 7.12 24.36
C SER A 45 5.19 8.03 25.58
N CYS A 46 4.57 7.57 26.65
CA CYS A 46 4.62 8.20 27.95
C CYS A 46 4.56 7.15 29.06
N SER A 47 4.86 7.55 30.29
CA SER A 47 4.97 6.64 31.44
C SER A 47 3.63 6.35 32.13
N LYS A 48 2.50 6.81 31.57
CA LYS A 48 1.17 6.73 32.21
C LYS A 48 0.11 6.24 31.22
N PRO A 49 -0.99 5.65 31.71
CA PRO A 49 -2.14 5.34 30.88
C PRO A 49 -2.70 6.59 30.18
N ILE A 50 -3.03 6.50 28.90
CA ILE A 50 -3.58 7.60 28.11
C ILE A 50 -4.73 7.14 27.22
N SER A 51 -5.72 8.02 27.05
CA SER A 51 -6.78 7.84 26.08
C SER A 51 -6.53 8.76 24.89
N ILE A 52 -6.59 8.22 23.69
CA ILE A 52 -6.35 8.95 22.45
C ILE A 52 -7.60 8.97 21.62
N THR A 53 -7.95 10.14 21.10
CA THR A 53 -8.86 10.29 19.98
C THR A 53 -8.02 10.46 18.72
N TRP A 54 -8.26 9.63 17.73
CA TRP A 54 -7.61 9.68 16.43
C TRP A 54 -8.33 10.67 15.50
N THR A 55 -7.70 11.10 14.41
CA THR A 55 -8.30 11.98 13.38
C THR A 55 -9.55 11.43 12.70
N ASP A 56 -9.93 10.19 13.00
CA ASP A 56 -11.19 9.59 12.59
C ASP A 56 -12.24 9.47 13.70
N HIS A 57 -12.02 10.16 14.81
CA HIS A 57 -12.86 10.22 15.99
C HIS A 57 -12.99 8.92 16.78
N ARG A 58 -12.26 7.85 16.43
CA ARG A 58 -12.19 6.64 17.27
C ARG A 58 -11.35 6.92 18.51
N GLN A 59 -11.71 6.27 19.61
CA GLN A 59 -11.03 6.40 20.89
C GLN A 59 -10.39 5.07 21.32
N ASP A 60 -9.10 5.11 21.66
CA ASP A 60 -8.37 3.97 22.22
C ASP A 60 -7.76 4.32 23.58
N LEU A 61 -7.64 3.31 24.45
CA LEU A 61 -6.98 3.41 25.74
C LEU A 61 -5.67 2.61 25.74
N TYR A 62 -4.55 3.30 25.93
CA TYR A 62 -3.22 2.73 26.03
C TYR A 62 -2.79 2.67 27.49
N ARG A 63 -2.86 1.49 28.11
CA ARG A 63 -2.64 1.31 29.54
C ARG A 63 -1.18 1.38 29.97
N ASP A 64 -0.27 1.08 29.05
CA ASP A 64 1.18 1.14 29.23
C ASP A 64 1.78 2.47 28.75
N GLY A 65 0.95 3.37 28.24
CA GLY A 65 1.36 4.67 27.72
C GLY A 65 2.08 4.64 26.38
N ASN A 66 2.19 3.46 25.74
CA ASN A 66 2.84 3.31 24.44
C ASN A 66 1.82 3.23 23.32
N VAL A 67 1.86 4.23 22.44
CA VAL A 67 0.94 4.42 21.33
C VAL A 67 1.70 4.09 20.06
N ASN A 68 1.38 2.94 19.50
CA ASN A 68 1.93 2.51 18.22
C ASN A 68 1.12 3.08 17.06
N PRO A 69 1.73 3.27 15.87
CA PRO A 69 1.03 3.73 14.69
C PRO A 69 -0.19 2.86 14.38
N ARG A 70 -1.36 3.48 14.32
CA ARG A 70 -2.59 2.79 13.91
C ARG A 70 -2.62 2.70 12.39
N GLN A 71 -2.54 1.46 11.87
CA GLN A 71 -2.80 1.22 10.46
C GLN A 71 -4.31 1.18 10.23
N ARG A 72 -4.80 1.99 9.29
CA ARG A 72 -6.13 1.81 8.73
C ARG A 72 -5.99 0.95 7.47
N VAL A 73 -6.17 -0.36 7.61
CA VAL A 73 -6.96 -1.01 6.56
C VAL A 73 -8.37 -0.63 6.96
N ASP A 74 -9.10 0.11 6.13
CA ASP A 74 -10.50 0.36 6.43
C ASP A 74 -11.17 -1.03 6.57
N PRO A 75 -11.74 -1.37 7.74
CA PRO A 75 -12.44 -2.63 7.91
C PRO A 75 -13.46 -2.86 6.81
N LEU A 76 -14.04 -1.80 6.21
CA LEU A 76 -14.96 -1.89 5.09
C LEU A 76 -14.32 -2.42 3.81
N VAL A 77 -13.07 -2.13 3.51
CA VAL A 77 -12.39 -2.71 2.34
C VAL A 77 -12.00 -4.15 2.63
N HIS A 78 -11.56 -4.46 3.85
CA HIS A 78 -11.34 -5.86 4.22
C HIS A 78 -12.65 -6.66 4.18
N ILE A 79 -13.75 -6.09 4.69
CA ILE A 79 -15.09 -6.67 4.62
C ILE A 79 -15.55 -6.80 3.16
N ALA A 80 -15.33 -5.79 2.31
CA ALA A 80 -15.70 -5.84 0.91
C ALA A 80 -14.91 -6.92 0.16
N LEU A 81 -13.59 -7.02 0.41
CA LEU A 81 -12.73 -8.08 -0.14
C LEU A 81 -13.17 -9.46 0.35
N GLN A 82 -13.48 -9.61 1.63
CA GLN A 82 -14.00 -10.86 2.21
C GLN A 82 -15.41 -11.20 1.69
N ALA A 83 -16.20 -10.20 1.30
CA ALA A 83 -17.53 -10.39 0.72
C ALA A 83 -17.46 -10.75 -0.77
N CYS A 84 -16.33 -10.54 -1.45
CA CYS A 84 -16.13 -11.00 -2.82
C CYS A 84 -16.09 -12.53 -2.85
N ALA A 85 -17.15 -13.13 -3.41
CA ALA A 85 -17.24 -14.57 -3.63
C ALA A 85 -16.77 -14.98 -5.02
N THR A 86 -16.69 -14.04 -5.97
CA THR A 86 -16.28 -14.31 -7.35
C THR A 86 -15.25 -13.30 -7.85
N LYS A 87 -14.54 -13.70 -8.91
CA LYS A 87 -13.61 -12.87 -9.64
C LYS A 87 -14.25 -11.59 -10.19
N GLU A 88 -15.48 -11.69 -10.71
CA GLU A 88 -16.20 -10.56 -11.30
C GLU A 88 -16.51 -9.49 -10.25
N GLN A 89 -16.91 -9.90 -9.05
CA GLN A 89 -17.15 -8.98 -7.93
C GLN A 89 -15.87 -8.26 -7.50
N LEU A 90 -14.75 -8.98 -7.45
CA LEU A 90 -13.46 -8.36 -7.17
C LEU A 90 -13.06 -7.38 -8.27
N LEU A 91 -13.22 -7.73 -9.54
CA LEU A 91 -12.90 -6.84 -10.66
C LEU A 91 -13.77 -5.58 -10.65
N GLU A 92 -15.05 -5.71 -10.33
CA GLU A 92 -15.96 -4.58 -10.14
C GLU A 92 -15.48 -3.71 -8.96
N LEU A 93 -15.17 -4.32 -7.82
CA LEU A 93 -14.62 -3.60 -6.66
C LEU A 93 -13.34 -2.86 -7.03
N LEU A 94 -12.37 -3.53 -7.66
CA LEU A 94 -11.11 -2.94 -8.13
C LEU A 94 -11.34 -1.79 -9.11
N SER A 95 -12.33 -1.87 -10.01
CA SER A 95 -12.65 -0.77 -10.92
C SER A 95 -13.15 0.50 -10.22
N LEU A 96 -13.70 0.34 -9.01
CA LEU A 96 -14.11 1.45 -8.14
C LEU A 96 -12.94 1.97 -7.30
N ILE A 97 -11.84 1.21 -7.19
CA ILE A 97 -10.61 1.66 -6.55
C ILE A 97 -9.85 2.54 -7.53
N GLN A 98 -9.85 3.84 -7.27
CA GLN A 98 -8.94 4.77 -7.94
C GLN A 98 -7.83 5.11 -6.96
N LEU A 99 -6.61 4.61 -7.21
CA LEU A 99 -5.40 5.05 -6.52
C LEU A 99 -4.97 6.43 -7.03
N ASN A 100 -5.87 7.41 -6.95
CA ASN A 100 -5.62 8.78 -7.37
C ASN A 100 -5.17 9.60 -6.15
N MET A 101 -3.94 9.36 -5.70
CA MET A 101 -3.32 10.12 -4.62
C MET A 101 -2.41 11.20 -5.19
N ALA A 102 -2.43 12.38 -4.57
CA ALA A 102 -1.56 13.49 -4.96
C ALA A 102 -0.06 13.27 -4.65
N ASP A 103 0.28 12.23 -3.87
CA ASP A 103 1.66 11.94 -3.45
C ASP A 103 1.99 10.46 -3.67
N ALA A 104 2.92 10.23 -4.61
CA ALA A 104 3.42 8.91 -4.99
C ALA A 104 4.00 8.12 -3.80
N THR A 105 4.56 8.82 -2.79
CA THR A 105 5.21 8.23 -1.61
C THR A 105 4.30 7.25 -0.86
N TYR A 106 2.99 7.49 -0.89
CA TYR A 106 2.02 6.67 -0.18
C TYR A 106 1.39 5.60 -1.07
N VAL A 107 1.38 5.77 -2.39
CA VAL A 107 0.65 4.89 -3.32
C VAL A 107 1.28 3.50 -3.44
N TYR A 108 2.60 3.39 -3.36
CA TYR A 108 3.26 2.08 -3.49
C TYR A 108 3.04 1.21 -2.26
N LYS A 109 3.22 1.79 -1.06
CA LYS A 109 2.92 1.10 0.22
C LYS A 109 1.45 0.72 0.33
N ALA A 110 0.60 1.60 -0.17
CA ALA A 110 -0.82 1.39 -0.28
C ALA A 110 -1.17 0.16 -1.11
N TRP A 111 -0.64 0.14 -2.33
CA TRP A 111 -0.81 -0.93 -3.28
C TRP A 111 -0.29 -2.27 -2.74
N LEU A 112 0.90 -2.30 -2.14
CA LEU A 112 1.52 -3.54 -1.61
C LEU A 112 0.63 -4.22 -0.56
N LYS A 113 0.02 -3.43 0.33
CA LYS A 113 -0.90 -3.97 1.34
C LYS A 113 -2.15 -4.57 0.70
N LEU A 114 -2.76 -3.84 -0.25
CA LEU A 114 -3.94 -4.32 -0.94
C LEU A 114 -3.63 -5.60 -1.75
N TYR A 115 -2.50 -5.60 -2.46
CA TYR A 115 -2.01 -6.74 -3.21
C TYR A 115 -1.80 -7.97 -2.32
N THR A 116 -1.21 -7.78 -1.14
CA THR A 116 -0.98 -8.86 -0.17
C THR A 116 -2.28 -9.51 0.32
N GLU A 117 -3.36 -8.75 0.43
CA GLU A 117 -4.67 -9.30 0.79
C GLU A 117 -5.37 -9.97 -0.40
N ILE A 118 -5.32 -9.33 -1.57
CA ILE A 118 -5.95 -9.85 -2.79
C ILE A 118 -5.30 -11.14 -3.27
N LYS A 119 -3.96 -11.26 -3.18
CA LYS A 119 -3.24 -12.47 -3.62
C LYS A 119 -3.63 -13.73 -2.85
N LYS A 120 -4.25 -13.58 -1.67
CA LYS A 120 -4.74 -14.69 -0.83
C LYS A 120 -6.11 -15.20 -1.26
N LEU A 121 -6.81 -14.50 -2.15
CA LEU A 121 -8.15 -14.87 -2.59
C LEU A 121 -8.07 -16.08 -3.54
N PRO A 122 -9.02 -17.04 -3.44
CA PRO A 122 -8.94 -18.31 -4.18
C PRO A 122 -9.08 -18.18 -5.69
N PHE A 123 -9.59 -17.04 -6.16
CA PHE A 123 -9.78 -16.71 -7.57
C PHE A 123 -8.79 -15.66 -8.08
N PHE A 124 -7.72 -15.38 -7.32
CA PHE A 124 -6.62 -14.52 -7.76
C PHE A 124 -5.90 -15.14 -8.96
N ASP A 125 -5.73 -14.35 -10.02
CA ASP A 125 -5.08 -14.77 -11.26
C ASP A 125 -4.38 -13.60 -11.97
N SER A 126 -3.75 -13.90 -13.11
CA SER A 126 -2.99 -12.92 -13.90
C SER A 126 -3.83 -11.72 -14.34
N LYS A 127 -5.12 -11.91 -14.61
CA LYS A 127 -6.02 -10.79 -14.97
C LYS A 127 -6.23 -9.84 -13.78
N ILE A 128 -6.40 -10.36 -12.57
CA ILE A 128 -6.51 -9.52 -11.37
C ILE A 128 -5.17 -8.82 -11.10
N ASN A 129 -4.05 -9.54 -11.27
CA ASN A 129 -2.71 -8.97 -11.17
C ASN A 129 -2.53 -7.77 -12.11
N ASP A 130 -2.89 -7.93 -13.39
CA ASP A 130 -2.79 -6.86 -14.38
C ASP A 130 -3.67 -5.65 -14.06
N VAL A 131 -4.89 -5.87 -13.55
CA VAL A 131 -5.76 -4.77 -13.10
C VAL A 131 -5.12 -4.01 -11.94
N MET A 132 -4.55 -4.73 -10.97
CA MET A 132 -3.84 -4.13 -9.84
C MET A 132 -2.68 -3.25 -10.32
N PHE A 133 -1.83 -3.74 -11.22
CA PHE A 133 -0.71 -2.95 -11.75
C PHE A 133 -1.16 -1.78 -12.64
N ASN A 134 -2.27 -1.91 -13.37
CA ASN A 134 -2.83 -0.81 -14.15
C ASN A 134 -3.21 0.41 -13.28
N HIS A 135 -3.58 0.22 -12.01
CA HIS A 135 -3.81 1.34 -11.09
C HIS A 135 -2.54 2.15 -10.79
N LEU A 136 -1.35 1.63 -11.09
CA LEU A 136 -0.07 2.33 -10.94
C LEU A 136 0.41 3.01 -12.23
N LYS A 137 -0.30 2.83 -13.34
CA LYS A 137 0.17 3.24 -14.67
C LYS A 137 0.36 4.75 -14.80
N ASP A 138 -0.50 5.53 -14.14
CA ASP A 138 -0.53 6.99 -14.24
C ASP A 138 0.21 7.70 -13.09
N ILE A 139 0.88 6.95 -12.20
CA ILE A 139 1.63 7.55 -11.09
C ILE A 139 2.92 8.17 -11.60
N ASP A 140 3.21 9.37 -11.11
CA ASP A 140 4.39 10.16 -11.44
C ASP A 140 5.70 9.40 -11.16
N ALA A 141 6.54 9.27 -12.20
CA ALA A 141 7.85 8.63 -12.16
C ALA A 141 8.99 9.61 -11.81
N SER A 142 8.66 10.82 -11.34
CA SER A 142 9.63 11.84 -10.92
C SER A 142 10.46 11.45 -9.68
N GLN A 143 10.15 10.33 -9.02
CA GLN A 143 10.86 9.82 -7.84
C GLN A 143 11.48 8.43 -8.07
N PRO A 144 12.64 8.32 -8.76
CA PRO A 144 13.31 7.06 -9.06
C PRO A 144 13.54 6.17 -7.84
N LYS A 145 14.06 6.72 -6.74
CA LYS A 145 14.33 5.97 -5.51
C LYS A 145 13.09 5.27 -4.95
N LEU A 146 11.95 5.95 -4.98
CA LEU A 146 10.69 5.40 -4.48
C LEU A 146 10.20 4.23 -5.36
N LEU A 147 10.36 4.33 -6.68
CA LEU A 147 10.06 3.25 -7.61
C LEU A 147 11.00 2.04 -7.41
N MET A 148 12.28 2.31 -7.13
CA MET A 148 13.27 1.27 -6.83
C MET A 148 12.90 0.52 -5.54
N ASP A 149 12.61 1.25 -4.45
CA ASP A 149 12.16 0.67 -3.18
C ASP A 149 10.90 -0.19 -3.39
N PHE A 150 9.95 0.30 -4.19
CA PHE A 150 8.75 -0.46 -4.55
C PHE A 150 9.06 -1.75 -5.30
N ILE A 151 10.01 -1.76 -6.25
CA ILE A 151 10.40 -3.00 -6.94
C ILE A 151 11.03 -3.99 -5.96
N TYR A 152 11.85 -3.54 -5.01
CA TYR A 152 12.38 -4.41 -3.97
C TYR A 152 11.28 -5.04 -3.13
N ASP A 153 10.26 -4.28 -2.74
CA ASP A 153 9.11 -4.81 -2.01
C ASP A 153 8.32 -5.86 -2.85
N ILE A 154 8.24 -5.68 -4.17
CA ILE A 154 7.62 -6.70 -5.06
C ILE A 154 8.46 -7.98 -5.09
N PHE A 155 9.79 -7.90 -5.11
CA PHE A 155 10.64 -9.10 -5.07
C PHE A 155 10.43 -9.92 -3.80
N ASP A 156 10.20 -9.26 -2.67
CA ASP A 156 9.91 -9.96 -1.42
C ASP A 156 8.57 -10.71 -1.48
N LEU A 157 7.61 -10.23 -2.29
CA LEU A 157 6.34 -10.91 -2.55
C LEU A 157 6.45 -12.04 -3.58
N TRP A 158 7.49 -12.05 -4.41
CA TRP A 158 7.67 -12.95 -5.56
C TRP A 158 7.75 -14.42 -5.15
N ILE A 159 8.36 -14.70 -3.99
CA ILE A 159 8.61 -16.07 -3.49
C ILE A 159 7.33 -16.91 -3.41
N ASP A 160 6.18 -16.27 -3.17
CA ASP A 160 4.89 -16.94 -2.99
C ASP A 160 4.03 -16.98 -4.27
N LEU A 161 4.52 -16.47 -5.40
CA LEU A 161 3.74 -16.36 -6.63
C LEU A 161 3.81 -17.64 -7.47
N SER A 162 2.70 -17.99 -8.12
CA SER A 162 2.71 -19.00 -9.17
C SER A 162 3.47 -18.49 -10.40
N GLU A 163 3.92 -19.42 -11.25
CA GLU A 163 4.78 -19.10 -12.41
C GLU A 163 4.15 -18.10 -13.39
N ASP A 164 2.85 -18.25 -13.66
CA ASP A 164 2.07 -17.35 -14.52
C ASP A 164 1.94 -15.94 -13.94
N ILE A 165 1.78 -15.82 -12.61
CA ILE A 165 1.72 -14.52 -11.93
C ILE A 165 3.09 -13.88 -11.89
N ALA A 166 4.13 -14.66 -11.60
CA ALA A 166 5.52 -14.20 -11.60
C ALA A 166 5.93 -13.65 -12.98
N GLU A 167 5.51 -14.30 -14.06
CA GLU A 167 5.74 -13.80 -15.42
C GLU A 167 5.05 -12.45 -15.66
N SER A 168 3.77 -12.32 -15.29
CA SER A 168 3.04 -11.04 -15.37
C SER A 168 3.70 -9.94 -14.53
N VAL A 169 4.07 -10.23 -13.28
CA VAL A 169 4.78 -9.29 -12.39
C VAL A 169 6.13 -8.85 -12.96
N SER A 170 6.89 -9.78 -13.55
CA SER A 170 8.15 -9.49 -14.23
C SER A 170 7.96 -8.46 -15.35
N GLY A 171 6.92 -8.64 -16.17
CA GLY A 171 6.55 -7.68 -17.22
C GLY A 171 6.31 -6.27 -16.67
N HIS A 172 5.54 -6.16 -15.56
CA HIS A 172 5.28 -4.88 -14.91
C HIS A 172 6.53 -4.24 -14.29
N ILE A 173 7.41 -5.03 -13.67
CA ILE A 173 8.71 -4.53 -13.17
C ILE A 173 9.54 -3.95 -14.30
N VAL A 174 9.60 -4.63 -15.45
CA VAL A 174 10.31 -4.11 -16.64
C VAL A 174 9.73 -2.78 -17.11
N GLU A 175 8.41 -2.60 -17.09
CA GLU A 175 7.78 -1.32 -17.42
C GLU A 175 8.14 -0.21 -16.43
N ILE A 176 8.17 -0.51 -15.13
CA ILE A 176 8.59 0.44 -14.10
C ILE A 176 10.06 0.83 -14.30
N VAL A 177 10.95 -0.13 -14.55
CA VAL A 177 12.36 0.14 -14.83
C VAL A 177 12.51 1.02 -16.07
N ARG A 178 11.76 0.74 -17.15
CA ARG A 178 11.76 1.62 -18.34
C ARG A 178 11.33 3.05 -18.01
N LYS A 179 10.33 3.24 -17.14
CA LYS A 179 9.93 4.58 -16.67
C LYS A 179 11.05 5.27 -15.89
N ILE A 180 11.74 4.56 -15.01
CA ILE A 180 12.91 5.10 -14.28
C ILE A 180 14.00 5.51 -15.29
N LEU A 181 14.29 4.66 -16.27
CA LEU A 181 15.30 4.94 -17.30
C LEU A 181 14.88 6.08 -18.24
N ALA A 182 13.60 6.26 -18.53
CA ALA A 182 13.15 7.37 -19.36
C ALA A 182 13.30 8.74 -18.69
N ASN A 183 13.47 8.78 -17.37
CA ASN A 183 13.70 10.02 -16.63
C ASN A 183 15.17 10.47 -16.77
N ASN A 184 15.38 11.64 -17.39
CA ASN A 184 16.69 12.16 -17.83
C ASN A 184 17.50 12.88 -16.72
N THR A 185 16.98 12.93 -15.50
CA THR A 185 17.68 13.55 -14.36
C THR A 185 18.10 12.47 -13.38
N ARG A 186 19.27 11.86 -13.63
CA ARG A 186 19.81 10.78 -12.77
C ARG A 186 21.12 11.20 -12.13
N SER A 187 21.18 11.04 -10.82
CA SER A 187 22.43 11.17 -10.06
C SER A 187 23.29 9.93 -10.25
N SER A 188 24.58 10.02 -9.88
CA SER A 188 25.46 8.84 -9.83
C SER A 188 24.96 7.77 -8.85
N GLU A 189 24.22 8.16 -7.81
CA GLU A 189 23.62 7.24 -6.84
C GLU A 189 22.47 6.44 -7.45
N ASP A 190 21.64 7.08 -8.29
CA ASP A 190 20.54 6.40 -9.00
C ASP A 190 21.04 5.34 -9.98
N LEU A 191 22.19 5.60 -10.62
CA LEU A 191 22.82 4.64 -11.54
C LEU A 191 23.35 3.40 -10.80
N ALA A 192 24.01 3.58 -9.66
CA ALA A 192 24.49 2.47 -8.84
C ALA A 192 23.34 1.61 -8.28
N LEU A 193 22.23 2.24 -7.89
CA LEU A 193 21.03 1.53 -7.46
C LEU A 193 20.42 0.72 -8.62
N LEU A 194 20.35 1.30 -9.83
CA LEU A 194 19.87 0.58 -11.02
C LEU A 194 20.70 -0.65 -11.34
N GLU A 195 22.02 -0.60 -11.21
CA GLU A 195 22.91 -1.76 -11.37
C GLU A 195 22.56 -2.87 -10.37
N GLN A 196 22.39 -2.53 -9.08
CA GLN A 196 21.96 -3.50 -8.05
C GLN A 196 20.58 -4.09 -8.34
N LEU A 197 19.68 -3.29 -8.91
CA LEU A 197 18.37 -3.76 -9.31
C LEU A 197 18.46 -4.74 -10.49
N PHE A 198 19.29 -4.45 -11.50
CA PHE A 198 19.51 -5.37 -12.61
C PHE A 198 20.06 -6.71 -12.13
N ASP A 199 21.02 -6.70 -11.21
CA ASP A 199 21.54 -7.94 -10.60
C ASP A 199 20.44 -8.73 -9.90
N LYS A 200 19.57 -8.05 -9.14
CA LYS A 200 18.45 -8.70 -8.43
C LYS A 200 17.37 -9.20 -9.39
N ILE A 201 17.06 -8.48 -10.47
CA ILE A 201 16.19 -8.97 -11.56
C ILE A 201 16.77 -10.27 -12.12
N CYS A 202 18.06 -10.25 -12.51
CA CYS A 202 18.75 -11.41 -13.07
C CYS A 202 18.75 -12.62 -12.14
N MET A 203 18.90 -12.42 -10.82
CA MET A 203 18.83 -13.50 -9.84
C MET A 203 17.43 -14.09 -9.66
N ASN A 204 16.38 -13.32 -9.93
CA ASN A 204 14.99 -13.76 -9.77
C ASN A 204 14.35 -14.23 -11.09
N THR A 205 15.00 -14.05 -12.24
CA THR A 205 14.53 -14.61 -13.52
C THR A 205 14.70 -16.14 -13.53
N PRO A 206 13.69 -16.92 -13.97
CA PRO A 206 13.70 -18.39 -13.92
C PRO A 206 14.90 -19.08 -14.59
N SER A 207 15.56 -18.41 -15.55
CA SER A 207 16.76 -18.91 -16.22
C SER A 207 17.98 -19.11 -15.29
N HIS A 208 17.98 -18.52 -14.08
CA HIS A 208 19.04 -18.67 -13.09
C HIS A 208 18.62 -19.41 -11.81
N ASN A 209 17.37 -19.87 -11.74
CA ASN A 209 16.88 -20.68 -10.63
C ASN A 209 16.54 -22.08 -11.17
N PRO A 210 17.54 -22.98 -11.32
CA PRO A 210 17.24 -24.34 -11.74
C PRO A 210 16.41 -25.00 -10.63
N LYS A 211 15.12 -25.19 -10.89
CA LYS A 211 14.38 -26.28 -10.26
C LYS A 211 14.80 -27.59 -10.90
#